data_AF-A0A2D4GQ56-F1
#
_entry.id   AF-A0A2D4GQ56-F1
#
_cell.length_a   1.000
_cell.length_b   1.000
_cell.length_c   1.000
_cell.angle_alpha   90.00
_cell.angle_beta   90.00
_cell.angle_gamma   90.00
#
_symmetry.space_group_name_H-M   'P 1'
#
loop_
_entity.id
_entity.type
_entity.pdbx_description
1 polymer ?
#
loop_
_entity_poly.entity_id
_entity_poly.type
_entity_poly.pdbx_seq_one_letter_code
_entity_poly.pdbx_strand_id
1 'polypeptide(L)'
;MGDWSSVTVAELSSDNITWCTSSRNMSPSSLSVPQVQNSALPPSKSMHSFFSVLCTEENIEQSLSYLNKELTTLGFPSLYADSRGKEISIVSVLNGMNELLLMQRKTLRAQEETETQHLKLGSDMDHLQNCYVKLKEQLESSRREIVGLQERDRQLQCKNRNLHQLLKSDKDEMQKLQNIVASRASQYNHDMKRKEREYNKLKERFHQLLMSKKDKKIAIDILNYVGRIDGKRGAWRTGKTEAK
;
A
#
# COMPACT_ATOMS: atom_id res chain seq x y z
N MET A 1 -37.21 -13.85 18.29
CA MET A 1 -36.89 -15.16 17.70
C MET A 1 -36.35 -14.91 16.31
N GLY A 2 -35.02 -14.98 16.14
CA GLY A 2 -34.36 -14.89 14.86
C GLY A 2 -33.39 -16.06 14.79
N ASP A 3 -33.57 -16.91 13.78
CA ASP A 3 -32.75 -18.09 13.53
C ASP A 3 -31.33 -17.68 13.17
N TRP A 4 -30.37 -18.21 13.92
CA TRP A 4 -28.96 -18.21 13.57
C TRP A 4 -28.65 -19.62 13.11
N SER A 5 -28.36 -19.81 11.84
CA SER A 5 -27.78 -21.06 11.35
C SER A 5 -26.54 -20.78 10.50
N SER A 6 -25.40 -21.01 11.17
CA SER A 6 -24.25 -21.80 10.69
C SER A 6 -23.56 -21.38 9.40
N VAL A 7 -22.54 -20.53 9.53
CA VAL A 7 -21.37 -20.56 8.63
C VAL A 7 -20.23 -21.20 9.40
N THR A 8 -19.89 -22.41 8.97
CA THR A 8 -18.75 -23.22 9.41
C THR A 8 -17.44 -22.46 9.18
N VAL A 9 -16.70 -22.19 10.26
CA VAL A 9 -15.32 -21.71 10.21
C VAL A 9 -14.41 -22.91 9.97
N ALA A 10 -13.74 -22.93 8.82
CA ALA A 10 -12.67 -23.88 8.56
C ALA A 10 -11.46 -23.51 9.43
N GLU A 11 -11.08 -24.43 10.31
CA GLU A 11 -9.89 -24.41 11.14
C GLU A 11 -8.67 -24.66 10.24
N LEU A 12 -7.85 -23.62 10.01
CA LEU A 12 -6.58 -23.75 9.30
C LEU A 12 -5.45 -23.64 10.33
N SER A 13 -4.92 -24.83 10.60
CA SER A 13 -3.67 -25.13 11.29
C SER A 13 -2.59 -24.09 11.01
N SER A 14 -1.98 -23.61 12.09
CA SER A 14 -0.59 -23.16 12.09
C SER A 14 0.27 -24.26 11.45
N ASP A 15 1.05 -23.93 10.43
CA ASP A 15 2.49 -24.21 10.41
C ASP A 15 3.14 -23.71 9.12
N ASN A 16 4.23 -22.96 9.30
CA ASN A 16 5.28 -22.63 8.33
C ASN A 16 4.87 -21.96 7.01
N ILE A 17 4.64 -20.65 7.06
CA ILE A 17 4.94 -19.78 5.91
C ILE A 17 6.29 -19.12 6.16
N THR A 18 7.31 -19.78 5.63
CA THR A 18 8.67 -19.30 5.50
C THR A 18 8.65 -17.92 4.83
N TRP A 19 9.19 -16.91 5.51
CA TRP A 19 9.43 -15.60 4.92
C TRP A 19 10.55 -15.74 3.89
N CYS A 20 10.20 -16.08 2.65
CA CYS A 20 11.10 -15.93 1.52
C CYS A 20 11.20 -14.44 1.19
N THR A 21 12.13 -13.75 1.83
CA THR A 21 12.73 -12.53 1.31
C THR A 21 13.33 -12.86 -0.05
N SER A 22 12.58 -12.62 -1.13
CA SER A 22 13.16 -12.60 -2.46
C SER A 22 14.07 -11.38 -2.53
N SER A 23 15.38 -11.61 -2.37
CA SER A 23 16.41 -10.67 -2.76
C SER A 23 16.16 -10.26 -4.20
N ARG A 24 15.60 -9.06 -4.38
CA ARG A 24 15.46 -8.45 -5.69
C ARG A 24 16.84 -7.94 -6.07
N ASN A 25 17.65 -8.83 -6.64
CA ASN A 25 18.87 -8.48 -7.34
C ASN A 25 18.46 -7.58 -8.52
N MET A 26 18.45 -6.27 -8.29
CA MET A 26 18.40 -5.28 -9.35
C MET A 26 19.82 -5.17 -9.87
N SER A 27 20.11 -5.95 -10.90
CA SER A 27 21.31 -5.77 -11.70
C SER A 27 21.44 -4.30 -12.09
N PRO A 28 22.63 -3.69 -11.97
CA PRO A 28 22.85 -2.37 -12.52
C PRO A 28 22.89 -2.54 -14.04
N SER A 29 21.77 -2.27 -14.72
CA SER A 29 21.82 -2.01 -16.15
C SER A 29 22.50 -0.66 -16.35
N SER A 30 23.83 -0.68 -16.32
CA SER A 30 24.69 0.31 -16.95
C SER A 30 24.44 0.26 -18.46
N LEU A 31 23.31 0.78 -18.89
CA LEU A 31 23.16 1.20 -20.27
C LEU A 31 23.54 2.66 -20.27
N SER A 32 24.84 2.85 -20.49
CA SER A 32 25.39 4.03 -21.14
C SER A 32 24.34 4.57 -22.11
N VAL A 33 23.86 5.78 -21.84
CA VAL A 33 23.17 6.59 -22.83
C VAL A 33 24.07 6.57 -24.06
N PRO A 34 23.68 5.96 -25.20
CA PRO A 34 24.26 6.41 -26.44
C PRO A 34 23.78 7.84 -26.52
N GLN A 35 24.69 8.77 -26.22
CA GLN A 35 24.59 10.12 -26.75
C GLN A 35 24.30 9.89 -28.23
N VAL A 36 23.03 10.04 -28.61
CA VAL A 36 22.65 10.07 -30.01
C VAL A 36 23.38 11.29 -30.51
N GLN A 37 24.60 11.04 -30.99
CA GLN A 37 25.25 11.92 -31.91
C GLN A 37 24.20 12.03 -32.99
N ASN A 38 23.50 13.16 -32.97
CA ASN A 38 22.93 13.72 -34.17
C ASN A 38 24.13 13.83 -35.10
N SER A 39 24.41 12.74 -35.84
CA SER A 39 25.05 12.87 -37.13
C SER A 39 24.00 13.60 -37.95
N ALA A 40 23.94 14.91 -37.76
CA ALA A 40 23.74 15.79 -38.87
C ALA A 40 24.81 15.33 -39.86
N LEU A 41 24.41 14.44 -40.78
CA LEU A 41 25.16 14.28 -42.00
C LEU A 41 25.38 15.73 -42.45
N PRO A 42 26.64 16.17 -42.61
CA PRO A 42 26.86 17.49 -43.15
C PRO A 42 26.01 17.54 -44.42
N PRO A 43 25.15 18.56 -44.60
CA PRO A 43 24.47 18.72 -45.87
C PRO A 43 25.60 18.67 -46.88
N SER A 44 25.55 17.69 -47.78
CA SER A 44 26.58 17.48 -48.80
C SER A 44 26.82 18.84 -49.45
N LYS A 45 27.85 19.55 -48.99
CA LYS A 45 28.34 20.77 -49.61
C LYS A 45 29.16 20.32 -50.81
N SER A 46 28.51 19.62 -51.73
CA SER A 46 28.90 19.72 -53.13
C SER A 46 28.27 21.01 -53.65
N MET A 47 28.80 22.14 -53.17
CA MET A 47 28.75 23.34 -54.00
C MET A 47 29.60 22.96 -55.21
N HIS A 48 28.88 22.61 -56.28
CA HIS A 48 29.46 22.39 -57.59
C HIS A 48 30.53 23.46 -57.84
N SER A 49 31.71 23.01 -58.21
CA SER A 49 32.76 23.85 -58.79
C SER A 49 32.14 24.56 -60.01
N PHE A 50 31.60 25.75 -59.79
CA PHE A 50 30.99 26.54 -60.84
C PHE A 50 32.12 27.06 -61.73
N PHE A 51 32.34 26.34 -62.84
CA PHE A 51 33.18 26.69 -63.98
C PHE A 51 34.68 26.45 -63.84
N SER A 52 35.08 25.18 -63.66
CA SER A 52 36.29 24.73 -64.35
C SER A 52 35.92 24.46 -65.81
N VAL A 53 36.56 25.14 -66.76
CA VAL A 53 36.30 24.95 -68.19
C VAL A 53 36.75 23.54 -68.59
N LEU A 54 35.79 22.67 -68.87
CA LEU A 54 36.02 21.24 -69.13
C LEU A 54 36.59 20.98 -70.54
N CYS A 55 36.40 21.92 -71.48
CA CYS A 55 36.78 21.77 -72.87
C CYS A 55 37.40 23.08 -73.40
N THR A 56 38.61 22.99 -73.97
CA THR A 56 39.35 24.03 -74.69
C THR A 56 39.73 23.49 -76.08
N GLU A 57 40.05 24.35 -77.05
CA GLU A 57 40.33 23.92 -78.44
C GLU A 57 41.44 22.85 -78.56
N GLU A 58 42.39 22.86 -77.62
CA GLU A 58 43.53 21.94 -77.60
C GLU A 58 43.20 20.55 -77.00
N ASN A 59 42.11 20.42 -76.24
CA ASN A 59 41.80 19.20 -75.48
C ASN A 59 40.47 18.52 -75.88
N ILE A 60 39.85 18.96 -76.97
CA ILE A 60 38.53 18.50 -77.43
C ILE A 60 38.44 16.96 -77.49
N GLU A 61 39.42 16.28 -78.09
CA GLU A 61 39.39 14.81 -78.21
C GLU A 61 39.49 14.11 -76.85
N GLN A 62 40.31 14.66 -75.94
CA GLN A 62 40.51 14.11 -74.60
C GLN A 62 39.27 14.32 -73.74
N SER A 63 38.68 15.52 -73.78
CA SER A 63 37.45 15.87 -73.05
C SER A 63 36.24 15.08 -73.58
N LEU A 64 36.16 14.87 -74.88
CA LEU A 64 35.12 14.04 -75.50
C LEU A 64 35.26 12.57 -75.12
N SER A 65 36.48 12.02 -75.14
CA SER A 65 36.76 10.65 -74.71
C SER A 65 36.41 10.45 -73.23
N TYR A 66 36.78 11.41 -72.38
CA TYR A 66 36.40 11.44 -70.97
C TYR A 66 34.88 11.46 -70.78
N LEU A 67 34.18 12.39 -71.45
CA LEU A 67 32.73 12.54 -71.32
C LEU A 67 31.98 11.30 -71.84
N ASN A 68 32.43 10.73 -72.96
CA ASN A 68 31.91 9.47 -73.48
C ASN A 68 32.10 8.33 -72.47
N LYS A 69 33.27 8.23 -71.84
CA LYS A 69 33.54 7.23 -70.80
C LYS A 69 32.63 7.41 -69.59
N GLU A 70 32.46 8.63 -69.09
CA GLU A 70 31.57 8.93 -67.95
C GLU A 70 30.11 8.60 -68.27
N LEU A 71 29.62 9.02 -69.44
CA LEU A 71 28.27 8.70 -69.90
C LEU A 71 28.06 7.19 -70.04
N THR A 72 29.01 6.48 -70.64
CA THR A 72 28.90 5.02 -70.79
C THR A 72 28.95 4.32 -69.42
N THR A 73 29.73 4.84 -68.46
CA THR A 73 29.79 4.33 -67.08
C THR A 73 28.46 4.51 -66.35
N LEU A 74 27.76 5.61 -66.62
CA LEU A 74 26.42 5.88 -66.12
C LEU A 74 25.32 5.11 -66.89
N GLY A 75 25.69 4.31 -67.89
CA GLY A 75 24.79 3.46 -68.67
C GLY A 75 24.19 4.11 -69.91
N PHE A 76 24.68 5.28 -70.35
CA PHE A 76 24.23 5.93 -71.57
C PHE A 76 24.91 5.36 -72.83
N PRO A 77 24.27 5.48 -74.01
CA PRO A 77 24.89 5.10 -75.29
C PRO A 77 26.12 5.94 -75.63
N SER A 78 27.06 5.34 -76.37
CA SER A 78 28.26 6.03 -76.86
C SER A 78 27.90 7.21 -77.78
N LEU A 79 28.68 8.29 -77.68
CA LEU A 79 28.55 9.49 -78.49
C LEU A 79 29.03 9.31 -79.94
N TYR A 80 29.79 8.24 -80.21
CA TYR A 80 30.35 7.94 -81.53
C TYR A 80 29.37 7.14 -82.39
N ALA A 81 29.28 7.48 -83.68
CA ALA A 81 28.34 6.87 -84.63
C ALA A 81 28.80 5.50 -85.16
N ASP A 82 30.11 5.23 -85.16
CA ASP A 82 30.71 4.00 -85.70
C ASP A 82 31.64 3.36 -84.66
N SER A 83 31.74 2.02 -84.72
CA SER A 83 32.60 1.17 -83.88
C SER A 83 34.10 1.49 -83.99
N ARG A 84 34.49 2.32 -84.97
CA ARG A 84 35.85 2.82 -85.21
C ARG A 84 36.15 4.18 -84.58
N GLY A 85 35.19 4.81 -83.89
CA GLY A 85 35.41 5.97 -83.02
C GLY A 85 35.81 7.29 -83.70
N LYS A 86 35.56 7.44 -85.01
CA LYS A 86 36.06 8.60 -85.79
C LYS A 86 35.07 9.76 -85.95
N GLU A 87 33.76 9.53 -85.84
CA GLU A 87 32.75 10.59 -86.01
C GLU A 87 31.74 10.59 -84.86
N ILE A 88 31.52 11.78 -84.28
CA ILE A 88 30.51 12.03 -83.25
C ILE A 88 29.15 12.16 -83.94
N SER A 89 28.17 11.43 -83.45
CA SER A 89 26.79 11.63 -83.87
C SER A 89 26.17 12.75 -83.06
N ILE A 90 25.82 13.87 -83.71
CA ILE A 90 25.07 14.97 -83.09
C ILE A 90 23.75 14.44 -82.48
N VAL A 91 23.12 13.46 -83.13
CA VAL A 91 21.90 12.82 -82.64
C VAL A 91 22.15 12.05 -81.33
N SER A 92 23.25 11.30 -81.25
CA SER A 92 23.63 10.58 -80.01
C SER A 92 23.94 11.55 -78.87
N VAL A 93 24.59 12.68 -79.17
CA VAL A 93 24.86 13.74 -78.19
C VAL A 93 23.56 14.38 -77.70
N LEU A 94 22.67 14.79 -78.60
CA LEU A 94 21.41 15.44 -78.21
C LEU A 94 20.51 14.49 -77.40
N ASN A 95 20.42 13.22 -77.82
CA ASN A 95 19.66 12.22 -77.06
C ASN A 95 20.31 11.95 -75.69
N GLY A 96 21.64 11.80 -75.63
CA GLY A 96 22.36 11.63 -74.37
C GLY A 96 22.16 12.80 -73.40
N MET A 97 22.20 14.04 -73.91
CA MET A 97 21.92 15.23 -73.11
C MET A 97 20.47 15.27 -72.61
N ASN A 98 19.50 14.91 -73.46
CA ASN A 98 18.10 14.86 -73.06
C ASN A 98 17.86 13.80 -71.97
N GLU A 99 18.42 12.60 -72.13
CA GLU A 99 18.34 11.54 -71.12
C GLU A 99 19.03 11.94 -69.81
N LEU A 100 20.17 12.65 -69.88
CA LEU A 100 20.84 13.20 -68.70
C LEU A 100 19.97 14.22 -67.96
N LEU A 101 19.31 15.14 -68.69
CA LEU A 101 18.39 16.11 -68.10
C LEU A 101 17.16 15.43 -67.48
N LEU A 102 16.61 14.40 -68.13
CA LEU A 102 15.51 13.62 -67.58
C LEU A 102 15.92 12.86 -66.33
N MET A 103 17.11 12.25 -66.33
CA MET A 103 17.69 11.59 -65.17
C MET A 103 17.89 12.59 -64.02
N GLN A 104 18.50 13.74 -64.28
CA GLN A 104 18.71 14.78 -63.27
C GLN A 104 17.38 15.22 -62.62
N ARG A 105 16.34 15.46 -63.43
CA ARG A 105 15.00 15.81 -62.92
C ARG A 105 14.38 14.68 -62.08
N LYS A 106 14.56 13.42 -62.47
CA LYS A 106 14.10 12.26 -61.69
C LYS A 106 14.85 12.16 -60.36
N THR A 107 16.18 12.32 -60.38
CA THR A 107 17.02 12.29 -59.18
C THR A 107 16.65 13.41 -58.21
N LEU A 108 16.44 14.64 -58.70
CA LEU A 108 16.00 15.76 -57.87
C LEU A 108 14.64 15.48 -57.20
N ARG A 109 13.66 14.97 -57.94
CA ARG A 109 12.36 14.59 -57.35
C ARG A 109 12.48 13.48 -56.30
N ALA A 110 13.29 12.46 -56.58
CA ALA A 110 13.55 11.39 -55.61
C ALA A 110 14.24 11.94 -54.35
N GLN A 111 15.18 12.87 -54.52
CA GLN A 111 15.83 13.55 -53.41
C GLN A 111 14.82 14.35 -52.57
N GLU A 112 14.00 15.19 -53.19
CA GLU A 112 12.94 15.96 -52.50
C GLU A 112 11.98 15.06 -51.72
N GLU A 113 11.58 13.91 -52.29
CA GLU A 113 10.75 12.93 -51.61
C GLU A 113 11.44 12.34 -50.39
N THR A 114 12.72 11.95 -50.50
CA THR A 114 13.49 11.42 -49.36
C THR A 114 13.72 12.47 -48.27
N GLU A 115 13.96 13.74 -48.63
CA GLU A 115 14.10 14.84 -47.67
C GLU A 115 12.78 15.07 -46.92
N THR A 116 11.64 15.02 -47.62
CA THR A 116 10.31 15.13 -47.02
C THR A 116 10.03 13.97 -46.05
N GLN A 117 10.36 12.75 -46.46
CA GLN A 117 10.23 11.56 -45.60
C GLN A 117 11.13 11.66 -44.36
N HIS A 118 12.37 12.14 -44.53
CA HIS A 118 13.30 12.34 -43.42
C HIS A 118 12.79 13.36 -42.41
N LEU A 119 12.22 14.49 -42.87
CA LEU A 119 11.59 15.48 -41.99
C LEU A 119 10.41 14.89 -41.21
N LYS A 120 9.56 14.09 -41.89
CA LYS A 120 8.43 13.41 -41.24
C LYS A 120 8.90 12.44 -40.15
N LEU A 121 9.87 11.59 -40.46
CA LEU A 121 10.45 10.65 -39.50
C LEU A 121 11.12 11.36 -38.33
N GLY A 122 11.78 12.50 -38.57
CA GLY A 122 12.33 13.34 -37.51
C GLY A 122 11.24 13.83 -36.55
N SER A 123 10.14 14.36 -37.08
CA SER A 123 8.99 14.79 -36.27
C SER A 123 8.36 13.64 -35.48
N ASP A 124 8.22 12.46 -36.09
CA ASP A 124 7.65 11.28 -35.43
C ASP A 124 8.57 10.79 -34.29
N MET A 125 9.88 10.83 -34.51
CA MET A 125 10.89 10.48 -33.49
C MET A 125 10.85 11.47 -32.32
N ASP A 126 10.79 12.76 -32.58
CA ASP A 126 10.67 13.80 -31.54
C ASP A 126 9.37 13.64 -30.75
N HIS A 127 8.26 13.36 -31.42
CA HIS A 127 6.99 13.08 -30.76
C HIS A 127 7.08 11.86 -29.83
N LEU A 128 7.65 10.75 -30.33
CA LEU A 128 7.81 9.53 -29.56
C LEU A 128 8.73 9.75 -28.35
N GLN A 129 9.83 10.48 -28.52
CA GLN A 129 10.75 10.83 -27.45
C GLN A 129 10.05 11.66 -26.36
N ASN A 130 9.24 12.64 -26.74
CA ASN A 130 8.46 13.44 -25.80
C ASN A 130 7.43 12.60 -25.03
N CYS A 131 6.74 11.68 -25.70
CA CYS A 131 5.82 10.74 -25.08
C CYS A 131 6.55 9.80 -24.10
N TYR A 132 7.73 9.30 -24.47
CA TYR A 132 8.56 8.48 -23.61
C TYR A 132 8.97 9.22 -22.33
N VAL A 133 9.42 10.47 -22.43
CA VAL A 133 9.80 11.28 -21.26
C VAL A 133 8.61 11.49 -20.33
N LYS A 134 7.44 11.87 -20.86
CA LYS A 134 6.22 12.04 -20.05
C LYS A 134 5.81 10.76 -19.33
N LEU A 135 5.85 9.63 -20.02
CA LEU A 135 5.49 8.34 -19.43
C LEU A 135 6.49 7.93 -18.32
N LYS A 136 7.77 8.21 -18.53
CA LYS A 136 8.81 7.99 -17.52
C LYS A 136 8.60 8.86 -16.29
N GLU A 137 8.25 10.13 -16.46
CA GLU A 137 7.91 11.03 -15.33
C GLU A 137 6.68 10.55 -14.55
N GLN A 138 5.64 10.10 -15.26
CA GLN A 138 4.45 9.52 -14.63
C GLN A 138 4.78 8.25 -13.82
N LEU A 139 5.63 7.38 -14.37
CA LEU A 139 6.09 6.19 -13.66
C LEU A 139 6.85 6.55 -12.38
N GLU A 140 7.78 7.50 -12.44
CA GLU A 140 8.53 7.95 -11.26
C GLU A 140 7.63 8.68 -10.24
N SER A 141 6.61 9.40 -10.70
CA SER A 141 5.59 9.99 -9.82
C SER A 141 4.80 8.91 -9.10
N SER A 142 4.29 7.90 -9.82
CA SER A 142 3.55 6.79 -9.25
C SER A 142 4.41 5.97 -8.27
N ARG A 143 5.68 5.73 -8.60
CA ARG A 143 6.63 5.07 -7.68
C ARG A 143 6.77 5.81 -6.36
N ARG A 144 6.93 7.14 -6.40
CA ARG A 144 6.99 7.98 -5.18
C ARG A 144 5.69 7.91 -4.37
N GLU A 145 4.55 7.93 -5.04
CA GLU A 145 3.25 7.81 -4.39
C GLU A 145 3.07 6.45 -3.69
N ILE A 146 3.46 5.35 -4.35
CA ILE A 146 3.43 4.00 -3.78
C ILE A 146 4.27 3.93 -2.50
N VAL A 147 5.48 4.47 -2.51
CA VAL A 147 6.33 4.52 -1.31
C VAL A 147 5.67 5.32 -0.19
N GLY A 148 5.05 6.46 -0.51
CA GLY A 148 4.31 7.26 0.47
C GLY A 148 3.09 6.55 1.04
N LEU A 149 2.37 5.79 0.21
CA LEU A 149 1.25 4.94 0.63
C LEU A 149 1.72 3.80 1.55
N GLN A 150 2.81 3.13 1.20
CA GLN A 150 3.39 2.04 1.98
C GLN A 150 3.83 2.50 3.38
N GLU A 151 4.47 3.67 3.48
CA GLU A 151 4.86 4.19 4.79
C GLU A 151 3.65 4.57 5.66
N ARG A 152 2.60 5.15 5.06
CA ARG A 152 1.34 5.40 5.78
C ARG A 152 0.68 4.11 6.26
N ASP A 153 0.65 3.07 5.42
CA ASP A 153 0.12 1.77 5.81
C ASP A 153 0.92 1.17 6.98
N ARG A 154 2.26 1.20 6.91
CA ARG A 154 3.14 0.76 8.01
C ARG A 154 2.83 1.49 9.33
N GLN A 155 2.63 2.81 9.28
CA GLN A 155 2.28 3.60 10.46
C GLN A 155 0.91 3.23 11.03
N LEU A 156 -0.10 3.03 10.18
CA LEU A 156 -1.42 2.61 10.59
C LEU A 156 -1.41 1.20 11.18
N GLN A 157 -0.66 0.27 10.59
CA GLN A 157 -0.46 -1.07 11.15
C GLN A 157 0.19 -1.01 12.54
N CYS A 158 1.20 -0.18 12.73
CA CYS A 158 1.84 0.01 14.03
C CYS A 158 0.85 0.56 15.08
N LYS A 159 0.08 1.60 14.72
CA LYS A 159 -0.98 2.15 15.59
C LYS A 159 -2.04 1.11 15.93
N ASN A 160 -2.47 0.31 14.94
CA ASN A 160 -3.47 -0.73 15.15
C ASN A 160 -2.95 -1.82 16.11
N ARG A 161 -1.72 -2.29 15.94
CA ARG A 161 -1.07 -3.23 16.87
C ARG A 161 -1.01 -2.68 18.30
N ASN A 162 -0.65 -1.41 18.47
CA ASN A 162 -0.60 -0.77 19.78
C ASN A 162 -2.00 -0.69 20.43
N LEU A 163 -3.02 -0.27 19.68
CA LEU A 163 -4.40 -0.23 20.17
C LEU A 163 -4.92 -1.62 20.53
N HIS A 164 -4.57 -2.64 19.74
CA HIS A 164 -4.94 -4.01 20.02
C HIS A 164 -4.31 -4.52 21.33
N GLN A 165 -3.04 -4.17 21.57
CA GLN A 165 -2.35 -4.50 22.82
C GLN A 165 -2.98 -3.79 24.03
N LEU A 166 -3.34 -2.51 23.89
CA LEU A 166 -4.01 -1.76 24.95
C LEU A 166 -5.38 -2.36 25.27
N LEU A 167 -6.18 -2.64 24.24
CA LEU A 167 -7.50 -3.27 24.39
C LEU A 167 -7.39 -4.64 25.08
N LYS A 168 -6.36 -5.41 24.77
CA LYS A 168 -6.11 -6.70 25.44
C LYS A 168 -5.80 -6.50 26.92
N SER A 169 -4.92 -5.55 27.26
CA SER A 169 -4.61 -5.20 28.65
C SER A 169 -5.85 -4.78 29.44
N ASP A 170 -6.67 -3.91 28.86
CA ASP A 170 -7.90 -3.42 29.51
C ASP A 170 -8.91 -4.55 29.74
N LYS A 171 -9.02 -5.49 28.80
CA LYS A 171 -9.86 -6.70 28.95
C LYS A 171 -9.36 -7.59 30.09
N ASP A 172 -8.04 -7.80 30.18
CA ASP A 172 -7.44 -8.63 31.23
C ASP A 172 -7.65 -7.98 32.62
N GLU A 173 -7.53 -6.65 32.73
CA GLU A 173 -7.81 -5.91 33.96
C GLU A 173 -9.29 -5.96 34.33
N MET A 174 -10.19 -5.76 33.36
CA MET A 174 -11.63 -5.87 33.58
C MET A 174 -12.01 -7.27 34.09
N GLN A 175 -11.44 -8.33 33.50
CA GLN A 175 -11.67 -9.70 33.94
C GLN A 175 -11.16 -9.93 35.37
N LYS A 176 -9.99 -9.38 35.72
CA LYS A 176 -9.43 -9.45 37.07
C LYS A 176 -10.35 -8.75 38.08
N LEU A 177 -10.82 -7.55 37.78
CA LEU A 177 -11.75 -6.81 38.63
C LEU A 177 -13.09 -7.53 38.77
N GLN A 178 -13.63 -8.08 37.69
CA GLN A 178 -14.85 -8.89 37.72
C GLN A 178 -14.72 -10.08 38.67
N ASN A 179 -13.58 -10.79 38.64
CA ASN A 179 -13.31 -11.90 39.53
C ASN A 179 -13.24 -11.46 41.01
N ILE A 180 -12.62 -10.30 41.30
CA ILE A 180 -12.58 -9.73 42.65
C ILE A 180 -13.98 -9.37 43.14
N VAL A 181 -14.81 -8.73 42.29
CA VAL A 181 -16.19 -8.38 42.64
C VAL A 181 -17.02 -9.63 42.91
N ALA A 182 -16.91 -10.66 42.06
CA ALA A 182 -17.61 -11.92 42.22
C ALA A 182 -17.20 -12.64 43.54
N SER A 183 -15.90 -12.69 43.84
CA SER A 183 -15.42 -13.30 45.08
C SER A 183 -15.92 -12.54 46.32
N ARG A 184 -15.90 -11.20 46.27
CA ARG A 184 -16.39 -10.35 47.36
C ARG A 184 -17.89 -10.49 47.57
N ALA A 185 -18.67 -10.59 46.50
CA ALA A 185 -20.11 -10.85 46.59
C ALA A 185 -20.39 -12.21 47.26
N SER A 186 -19.65 -13.26 46.89
CA SER A 186 -19.73 -14.58 47.54
C SER A 186 -19.38 -14.52 49.04
N GLN A 187 -18.30 -13.82 49.38
CA GLN A 187 -17.89 -13.63 50.78
C GLN A 187 -18.95 -12.88 51.60
N TYR A 188 -19.48 -11.78 51.06
CA TYR A 188 -20.55 -11.01 51.71
C TYR A 188 -21.80 -11.87 51.94
N ASN A 189 -22.20 -12.67 50.95
CA ASN A 189 -23.32 -13.59 51.07
C ASN A 189 -23.09 -14.64 52.18
N HIS A 190 -21.88 -15.17 52.27
CA HIS A 190 -21.52 -16.11 53.34
C HIS A 190 -21.61 -15.44 54.73
N ASP A 191 -21.02 -14.26 54.88
CA ASP A 191 -21.01 -13.52 56.14
C ASP A 191 -22.42 -13.07 56.56
N MET A 192 -23.26 -12.66 55.60
CA MET A 192 -24.65 -12.34 55.83
C MET A 192 -25.42 -13.55 56.37
N LYS A 193 -25.29 -14.72 55.72
CA LYS A 193 -25.91 -15.97 56.18
C LYS A 193 -25.41 -16.38 57.56
N ARG A 194 -24.15 -16.11 57.90
CA ARG A 194 -23.60 -16.36 59.24
C ARG A 194 -24.26 -15.46 60.28
N LYS A 195 -24.33 -14.15 60.02
CA LYS A 195 -24.98 -13.19 60.92
C LYS A 195 -26.46 -13.47 61.09
N GLU A 196 -27.15 -13.85 60.03
CA GLU A 196 -28.57 -14.24 60.07
C GLU A 196 -28.78 -15.45 60.99
N ARG A 197 -27.91 -16.46 60.91
CA ARG A 197 -27.92 -17.62 61.81
C ARG A 197 -27.67 -17.24 63.27
N GLU A 198 -26.74 -16.33 63.55
CA GLU A 198 -26.46 -15.83 64.91
C GLU A 198 -27.63 -15.01 65.47
N TYR A 199 -28.23 -14.16 64.64
CA TYR A 199 -29.42 -13.40 64.98
C TYR A 199 -30.60 -14.32 65.33
N ASN A 200 -30.84 -15.35 64.52
CA ASN A 200 -31.90 -16.33 64.79
C ASN A 200 -31.67 -17.07 66.11
N LYS A 201 -30.44 -17.51 66.40
CA LYS A 201 -30.10 -18.11 67.71
C LYS A 201 -30.36 -17.15 68.88
N LEU A 202 -30.02 -15.87 68.75
CA LEU A 202 -30.27 -14.88 69.79
C LEU A 202 -31.77 -14.63 69.97
N LYS A 203 -32.52 -14.54 68.87
CA LYS A 203 -33.98 -14.40 68.84
C LYS A 203 -34.67 -15.57 69.54
N GLU A 204 -34.23 -16.80 69.28
CA GLU A 204 -34.72 -18.01 69.97
C GLU A 204 -34.45 -17.96 71.48
N ARG A 205 -33.23 -17.63 71.90
CA ARG A 205 -32.88 -17.48 73.33
C ARG A 205 -33.75 -16.43 74.02
N PHE A 206 -33.96 -15.29 73.36
CA PHE A 206 -34.82 -14.24 73.89
C PHE A 206 -36.27 -14.70 74.02
N HIS A 207 -36.79 -15.40 73.01
CA HIS A 207 -38.13 -15.99 73.07
C HIS A 207 -38.27 -16.98 74.23
N GLN A 208 -37.28 -17.88 74.44
CA GLN A 208 -37.25 -18.80 75.58
C GLN A 208 -37.24 -18.05 76.93
N LEU A 209 -36.46 -16.97 77.06
CA LEU A 209 -36.45 -16.13 78.26
C LEU A 209 -37.80 -15.44 78.50
N LEU A 210 -38.49 -15.01 77.45
CA LEU A 210 -39.83 -14.44 77.56
C LEU A 210 -40.88 -15.46 77.97
N MET A 211 -40.86 -16.67 77.40
CA MET A 211 -41.81 -17.73 77.74
C MET A 211 -41.57 -18.28 79.15
N SER A 212 -40.32 -18.55 79.51
CA SER A 212 -39.97 -19.00 80.88
C SER A 212 -40.35 -17.99 81.97
N LYS A 213 -40.36 -16.68 81.68
CA LYS A 213 -40.88 -15.65 82.61
C LYS A 213 -42.40 -15.66 82.74
N LYS A 214 -43.14 -16.11 81.73
CA LYS A 214 -44.59 -16.30 81.82
C LYS A 214 -44.94 -17.53 82.65
N ASP A 215 -44.21 -18.63 82.47
CA ASP A 215 -44.45 -19.86 83.22
C ASP A 215 -44.07 -19.71 84.71
N LYS A 216 -42.96 -19.01 85.01
CA LYS A 216 -42.58 -18.66 86.40
C LYS A 216 -43.51 -17.67 87.08
N LYS A 217 -44.39 -16.97 86.34
CA LYS A 217 -45.41 -16.09 86.93
C LYS A 217 -46.64 -16.87 87.44
N ILE A 218 -46.77 -18.15 87.11
CA ILE A 218 -47.89 -19.00 87.57
C ILE A 218 -47.51 -19.83 88.81
N ALA A 219 -46.22 -20.01 89.09
CA ALA A 219 -45.75 -20.71 90.29
C ALA A 219 -44.91 -19.78 91.18
N ILE A 220 -45.58 -19.03 92.06
CA ILE A 220 -44.95 -18.59 93.30
C ILE A 220 -44.91 -19.83 94.21
N ASP A 221 -43.84 -20.62 94.12
CA ASP A 221 -43.54 -21.57 95.19
C ASP A 221 -42.94 -20.79 96.36
N ILE A 222 -43.77 -20.55 97.38
CA ILE A 222 -43.34 -20.08 98.69
C ILE A 222 -42.57 -21.25 99.34
N LEU A 223 -41.29 -21.39 98.98
CA LEU A 223 -40.44 -22.40 99.57
C LEU A 223 -39.76 -21.85 100.83
N ASN A 224 -40.24 -22.38 101.96
CA ASN A 224 -39.69 -22.32 103.31
C ASN A 224 -39.64 -20.96 104.02
N TYR A 225 -40.57 -20.87 104.97
CA TYR A 225 -40.51 -20.03 106.16
C TYR A 225 -39.12 -20.11 106.80
N VAL A 226 -38.42 -18.98 106.88
CA VAL A 226 -37.37 -18.79 107.89
C VAL A 226 -38.08 -18.81 109.25
N GLY A 227 -38.17 -19.99 109.85
CA GLY A 227 -38.56 -20.14 111.25
C GLY A 227 -37.51 -19.44 112.11
N ARG A 228 -37.88 -18.32 112.73
CA ARG A 228 -37.06 -17.72 113.79
C ARG A 228 -36.88 -18.77 114.90
N ILE A 229 -35.67 -18.86 115.44
CA ILE A 229 -35.25 -19.86 116.44
C ILE A 229 -36.11 -19.82 117.73
N ASP A 230 -36.83 -18.72 117.98
CA ASP A 230 -37.74 -18.52 119.12
C ASP A 230 -39.22 -18.91 118.85
N GLY A 231 -39.57 -19.45 117.68
CA GLY A 231 -40.89 -20.06 117.43
C GLY A 231 -42.15 -19.16 117.52
N LYS A 232 -42.02 -17.87 117.81
CA LYS A 232 -43.17 -16.94 117.95
C LYS A 232 -43.52 -16.24 116.63
N ARG A 233 -44.80 -16.27 116.24
CA ARG A 233 -45.35 -15.38 115.18
C ARG A 233 -45.46 -13.95 115.73
N GLY A 234 -45.07 -12.97 114.93
CA GLY A 234 -45.27 -11.55 115.26
C GLY A 234 -46.76 -11.24 115.39
N ALA A 235 -47.19 -10.83 116.59
CA ALA A 235 -48.56 -10.38 116.82
C ALA A 235 -48.76 -9.00 116.17
N TRP A 236 -49.81 -8.88 115.36
CA TRP A 236 -50.24 -7.60 114.82
C TRP A 236 -50.77 -6.72 115.96
N ARG A 237 -50.12 -5.57 116.21
CA ARG A 237 -50.59 -4.58 117.18
C ARG A 237 -51.83 -3.89 116.63
N THR A 238 -53.01 -4.20 117.17
CA THR A 238 -54.23 -3.40 116.99
C THR A 238 -54.44 -2.56 118.25
N GLY A 239 -54.04 -1.30 118.22
CA GLY A 239 -54.31 -0.35 119.30
C GLY A 239 -55.70 0.26 119.16
N LYS A 240 -56.51 0.21 120.22
CA LYS A 240 -57.64 1.11 120.50
C LYS A 240 -57.67 1.35 122.02
N THR A 241 -57.13 2.49 122.48
CA THR A 241 -57.83 3.72 122.88
C THR A 241 -58.50 3.62 124.27
N GLU A 242 -57.89 4.39 125.18
CA GLU A 242 -58.16 4.84 126.55
C GLU A 242 -59.56 4.71 127.18
N ALA A 243 -59.59 4.49 128.52
CA ALA A 243 -60.33 5.33 129.47
C ALA A 243 -59.95 5.07 130.96
N LYS A 244 -59.59 6.18 131.64
CA LYS A 244 -59.51 6.47 133.08
C LYS A 244 -58.45 5.80 133.97
#